data_AF-A0A654DUG8-F1
#
_entry.id   AF-A0A654DUG8-F1
#
_cell.length_a   1.000
_cell.length_b   1.000
_cell.length_c   1.000
_cell.angle_alpha   90.00
_cell.angle_beta   90.00
_cell.angle_gamma   90.00
#
_symmetry.space_group_name_H-M   'P 1'
#
loop_
_entity.id
_entity.type
_entity.pdbx_description
1 polymer ?
#
loop_
_entity_poly.entity_id
_entity_poly.type
_entity_poly.pdbx_seq_one_letter_code
_entity_poly.pdbx_strand_id
1 'polypeptide(L)' 'MKVTALIEDDLIDKIKEATGGRNITDSITIALKEYLRNKNIDKVIDEVEKEPFVFNEDMAAYGIRNLNRNR' A
#
# COMPACT_ATOMS: atom_id res chain seq x y z
N MET A 1 -8.22 9.76 24.83
CA MET A 1 -8.72 8.49 25.37
C MET A 1 -7.54 7.71 25.91
N LYS A 2 -7.64 7.11 27.11
CA LYS A 2 -6.55 6.29 27.69
C LYS A 2 -6.81 4.83 27.36
N VAL A 3 -5.81 4.14 26.82
CA VAL A 3 -5.86 2.71 26.48
C VAL A 3 -4.73 2.02 27.23
N THR A 4 -5.01 0.85 27.81
CA THR A 4 -4.01 0.01 28.47
C THR A 4 -3.90 -1.29 27.68
N ALA A 5 -2.69 -1.70 27.33
CA ALA A 5 -2.40 -2.92 26.59
C ALA A 5 -1.17 -3.61 27.18
N LEU A 6 -1.11 -4.92 27.06
CA LEU A 6 0.09 -5.72 27.36
C LEU A 6 0.84 -5.93 26.05
N ILE A 7 2.07 -5.42 25.96
CA ILE A 7 2.91 -5.47 24.77
C ILE A 7 4.33 -5.82 25.24
N GLU A 8 5.04 -6.63 24.45
CA GLU A 8 6.44 -6.98 24.73
C GLU A 8 7.34 -5.74 24.61
N ASP A 9 8.24 -5.56 25.57
CA ASP A 9 9.10 -4.36 25.64
C ASP A 9 10.06 -4.29 24.45
N ASP A 10 10.58 -5.42 23.98
CA ASP A 10 11.49 -5.46 22.83
C ASP A 10 10.80 -5.01 21.54
N LEU A 11 9.50 -5.29 21.40
CA LEU A 11 8.70 -4.82 20.28
C LEU A 11 8.51 -3.30 20.35
N ILE A 12 8.29 -2.75 21.55
CA ILE A 12 8.18 -1.31 21.75
C ILE A 12 9.48 -0.60 21.36
N ASP A 13 10.63 -1.15 21.74
CA ASP A 13 11.94 -0.58 21.39
C ASP A 13 12.18 -0.59 19.88
N LYS A 14 11.89 -1.73 19.20
CA LYS A 14 11.97 -1.83 17.74
C LYS A 14 11.05 -0.82 17.04
N ILE A 15 9.82 -0.66 17.54
CA ILE A 15 8.86 0.30 16.96
C ILE A 15 9.32 1.74 17.15
N LYS A 16 9.88 2.08 18.32
CA LYS A 16 10.43 3.42 18.56
C LYS A 16 11.59 3.73 17.62
N GLU A 17 12.50 2.79 17.44
CA GLU A 17 13.62 2.93 16.51
C GLU A 17 13.13 3.09 15.06
N ALA A 18 12.21 2.21 14.62
CA ALA A 18 11.69 2.23 13.25
C ALA A 18 10.89 3.49 12.92
N THR A 19 10.12 4.01 13.87
CA THR A 19 9.23 5.16 13.63
C THR A 19 9.86 6.51 13.94
N GLY A 20 10.96 6.54 14.72
CA GLY A 20 11.57 7.80 15.19
C GLY A 20 10.65 8.64 16.08
N GLY A 21 9.60 8.03 16.64
CA GLY A 21 8.59 8.73 17.42
C GLY A 21 9.16 9.32 18.72
N ARG A 22 8.60 10.46 19.15
CA ARG A 22 9.10 11.19 20.33
C ARG A 22 8.85 10.45 21.66
N ASN A 23 7.86 9.56 21.68
CA ASN A 23 7.51 8.72 22.81
C ASN A 23 6.83 7.43 22.34
N ILE A 24 6.56 6.51 23.28
CA ILE A 24 5.94 5.20 23.00
C ILE A 24 4.60 5.37 22.28
N THR A 25 3.73 6.25 22.77
CA THR A 25 2.40 6.48 22.19
C THR A 25 2.48 7.00 20.75
N ASP A 26 3.37 7.96 20.49
CA ASP A 26 3.59 8.53 19.15
C ASP A 26 4.08 7.44 18.19
N SER A 27 5.06 6.65 18.64
CA SER A 27 5.65 5.54 17.87
C SER A 27 4.61 4.47 17.53
N ILE A 28 3.82 4.03 18.50
CA ILE A 28 2.72 3.07 18.28
C ILE A 28 1.67 3.67 17.33
N THR A 29 1.34 4.95 17.48
CA THR A 29 0.34 5.62 16.63
C THR A 29 0.80 5.66 15.17
N ILE A 30 2.08 5.96 14.93
CA ILE A 30 2.67 5.94 13.58
C ILE A 30 2.62 4.52 13.01
N ALA A 31 3.08 3.52 13.77
CA ALA A 31 3.11 2.13 13.34
C ALA A 31 1.71 1.59 12.98
N LEU A 32 0.69 1.90 13.79
CA LEU A 32 -0.70 1.49 13.52
C LEU A 32 -1.28 2.15 12.27
N LYS A 33 -1.01 3.44 12.05
CA LYS A 33 -1.45 4.14 10.84
C LYS A 33 -0.79 3.56 9.59
N GLU A 34 0.49 3.25 9.68
CA GLU A 34 1.26 2.65 8.60
C GLU A 34 0.77 1.23 8.28
N TYR A 35 0.49 0.43 9.30
CA TYR A 35 -0.11 -0.89 9.12
C TYR A 35 -1.45 -0.82 8.37
N LEU A 36 -2.35 0.09 8.78
CA LEU A 36 -3.63 0.28 8.10
C LEU A 36 -3.46 0.77 6.67
N ARG A 37 -2.51 1.70 6.43
CA ARG A 37 -2.21 2.20 5.09
C ARG A 37 -1.76 1.07 4.17
N ASN A 38 -0.84 0.23 4.63
CA ASN A 38 -0.34 -0.91 3.85
C ASN A 38 -1.47 -1.91 3.57
N LYS A 39 -2.32 -2.22 4.56
CA LYS A 39 -3.49 -3.09 4.34
C LYS A 39 -4.50 -2.52 3.33
N ASN A 40 -4.64 -1.21 3.26
CA ASN A 40 -5.50 -0.59 2.25
C ASN A 40 -4.85 -0.63 0.85
N ILE A 41 -3.54 -0.48 0.75
CA ILE A 41 -2.80 -0.64 -0.51
C ILE A 41 -2.97 -2.07 -1.02
N ASP A 42 -2.75 -3.07 -0.16
CA ASP A 42 -2.93 -4.49 -0.52
C ASP A 42 -4.33 -4.75 -1.10
N LYS A 43 -5.38 -4.23 -0.44
CA LYS A 43 -6.76 -4.37 -0.94
C LYS A 43 -6.97 -3.74 -2.31
N VAL A 44 -6.39 -2.57 -2.56
CA VAL A 44 -6.51 -1.90 -3.86
C VAL A 44 -5.75 -2.69 -4.94
N ILE A 45 -4.59 -3.25 -4.60
CA ILE A 45 -3.85 -4.14 -5.51
C ILE A 45 -4.72 -5.36 -5.86
N ASP A 46 -5.30 -6.02 -4.85
CA ASP A 46 -6.20 -7.17 -5.06
C ASP A 46 -7.43 -6.82 -5.93
N GLU A 47 -7.95 -5.59 -5.82
CA GLU A 47 -9.04 -5.10 -6.66
C GLU A 47 -8.60 -4.88 -8.11
N VAL A 48 -7.43 -4.27 -8.31
CA VAL A 48 -6.85 -4.05 -9.64
C VAL A 48 -6.47 -5.38 -10.29
N GLU A 49 -6.02 -6.39 -9.54
CA GLU A 49 -5.71 -7.70 -10.10
C GLU A 49 -6.95 -8.47 -10.58
N LYS A 50 -8.12 -8.24 -9.97
CA LYS A 50 -9.39 -8.85 -10.41
C LYS A 50 -9.85 -8.29 -11.75
N GLU A 51 -9.70 -6.99 -11.93
CA GLU A 51 -10.04 -6.29 -13.17
C GLU A 51 -8.84 -5.46 -13.62
N PRO A 52 -7.81 -6.13 -14.19
CA PRO A 52 -6.60 -5.44 -14.59
C PRO A 52 -6.94 -4.44 -15.68
N PHE A 53 -6.39 -3.23 -15.55
CA PHE A 53 -6.46 -2.25 -16.62
C PHE A 53 -5.62 -2.76 -17.80
N VAL A 54 -6.28 -3.39 -18.77
CA VAL A 54 -5.65 -3.83 -20.01
C VAL A 54 -5.67 -2.66 -20.99
N PHE A 55 -4.50 -2.23 -21.44
CA PHE A 55 -4.42 -1.27 -22.53
C PHE A 55 -5.10 -1.87 -23.76
N ASN A 56 -6.00 -1.11 -24.38
CA ASN A 56 -6.60 -1.52 -25.63
C ASN A 56 -5.48 -1.70 -26.68
N GLU A 57 -5.23 -2.95 -27.07
CA GLU A 57 -4.16 -3.30 -28.02
C GLU A 57 -4.35 -2.63 -29.39
N ASP A 58 -5.59 -2.29 -29.76
CA ASP A 58 -5.92 -1.56 -30.99
C ASP A 58 -5.39 -0.11 -30.96
N MET A 59 -5.23 0.46 -29.76
CA MET A 59 -4.65 1.78 -29.52
C MET A 59 -3.13 1.72 -29.30
N ALA A 60 -2.55 0.53 -29.15
CA ALA A 60 -1.10 0.36 -29.06
C ALA A 60 -0.45 0.58 -30.44
N ALA A 61 0.86 0.87 -30.47
CA ALA A 61 1.59 1.17 -31.71
C ALA A 61 1.47 0.08 -32.79
N TYR A 62 1.25 -1.19 -32.40
CA TYR A 62 0.95 -2.29 -33.31
C TYR A 62 -0.49 -2.25 -33.85
N GLY A 63 -1.48 -1.97 -33.01
CA GLY A 63 -2.88 -1.78 -33.42
C GLY A 63 -3.04 -0.64 -34.43
N ILE A 64 -2.40 0.51 -34.18
CA ILE A 64 -2.40 1.65 -35.11
C ILE A 64 -1.72 1.29 -36.44
N ARG A 65 -0.63 0.52 -36.41
CA ARG A 65 0.04 0.05 -37.65
C ARG A 65 -0.84 -0.89 -38.46
N ASN A 66 -1.55 -1.82 -37.82
CA ASN A 66 -2.47 -2.73 -38.50
C ASN A 66 -3.68 -1.98 -39.08
N LEU A 67 -4.25 -1.03 -38.33
CA LEU A 67 -5.34 -0.17 -38.78
C LEU A 67 -4.96 0.64 -40.04
N ASN A 68 -3.74 1.20 -40.08
CA ASN A 68 -3.25 1.96 -41.22
C ASN A 68 -2.83 1.10 -42.42
N ARG A 69 -2.51 -0.19 -42.22
CA ARG A 69 -2.15 -1.12 -43.30
C ARG A 69 -3.36 -1.79 -43.96
N ASN A 70 -4.51 -1.82 -43.29
CA ASN A 70 -5.77 -2.36 -43.81
C ASN A 70 -6.69 -1.28 -44.44
N ARG A 71 -6.20 -0.04 -44.58
CA ARG A 71 -6.80 1.02 -45.40
C ARG A 71 -6.18 1.00 -46.79
#